data_AF-A0A498HQT8-F1
#
_entry.id   AF-A0A498HQT8-F1
#
_cell.length_a   1.000
_cell.length_b   1.000
_cell.length_c   1.000
_cell.angle_alpha   90.00
_cell.angle_beta   90.00
_cell.angle_gamma   90.00
#
_symmetry.space_group_name_H-M   'P 1'
#
loop_
_entity.id
_entity.type
_entity.pdbx_description
1 polymer ?
#
loop_
_entity_poly.entity_id
_entity_poly.type
_entity_poly.pdbx_seq_one_letter_code
_entity_poly.pdbx_strand_id
1 'polypeptide(L)'
;MKNVERIANIALAGLTLAPLVVKVDPNLNVVLTACLTVFVGCYRSVKPTPPSNDNFPSTVSYTAVEIEFTKSQIVAAIPGTFFCAWYASKKHWLANNILGLAFCIQGIEMLSLGSFKTGAILLAGLFVYDIFWVFFTPVMVSVAKSFDAPIKLLFPTADAARPFSMLGLGDIVIPGIFVALALRFDVSRGKKGQYFKSAFLGYTVGLVLTIVVMNWFQAAQPALLYIVPSVIGFLAAHCIWNGDVKPLLAFDESKTAATSEEESDAKTTKKVE
;
A
#
# COMPACT_ATOMS: atom_id res chain seq x y z
N MET A 1 -4.02 17.71 1.80
CA MET A 1 -3.45 16.33 1.76
C MET A 1 -2.28 16.19 2.74
N LYS A 2 -1.24 17.04 2.65
CA LYS A 2 -0.04 16.96 3.52
C LYS A 2 -0.28 16.90 5.04
N ASN A 3 -1.25 17.65 5.59
CA ASN A 3 -1.53 17.61 7.03
C ASN A 3 -2.15 16.27 7.48
N VAL A 4 -3.02 15.69 6.66
CA VAL A 4 -3.68 14.40 6.94
C VAL A 4 -2.64 13.28 6.89
N GLU A 5 -1.74 13.32 5.92
CA GLU A 5 -0.63 12.38 5.80
C GLU A 5 0.31 12.44 7.02
N ARG A 6 0.67 13.64 7.49
CA ARG A 6 1.51 13.80 8.70
C ARG A 6 0.86 13.20 9.94
N ILE A 7 -0.43 13.45 10.15
CA ILE A 7 -1.18 12.88 11.28
C ILE A 7 -1.21 11.35 11.17
N ALA A 8 -1.45 10.80 9.98
CA ALA A 8 -1.48 9.36 9.76
C ALA A 8 -0.10 8.70 10.00
N ASN A 9 0.99 9.35 9.58
CA ASN A 9 2.35 8.88 9.86
C ASN A 9 2.67 8.87 11.36
N ILE A 10 2.26 9.92 12.09
CA ILE A 10 2.42 9.99 13.55
C ILE A 10 1.60 8.89 14.24
N ALA A 11 0.36 8.67 13.79
CA ALA A 11 -0.50 7.61 14.31
C ALA A 11 0.10 6.22 14.06
N LEU A 12 0.66 5.97 12.88
CA LEU A 12 1.32 4.71 12.53
C LEU A 12 2.56 4.48 13.40
N ALA A 13 3.39 5.51 13.61
CA ALA A 13 4.53 5.45 14.52
C ALA A 13 4.10 5.17 15.97
N GLY A 14 3.04 5.82 16.45
CA GLY A 14 2.49 5.57 17.78
C GLY A 14 1.99 4.13 17.94
N LEU A 15 1.24 3.62 16.96
CA LEU A 15 0.64 2.29 16.98
C LEU A 15 1.68 1.17 16.91
N THR A 16 2.74 1.35 16.11
CA THR A 16 3.86 0.41 16.03
C THR A 16 4.68 0.32 17.31
N LEU A 17 4.78 1.42 18.05
CA LEU A 17 5.47 1.48 19.35
C LEU A 17 4.57 1.09 20.53
N ALA A 18 3.24 1.17 20.39
CA ALA A 18 2.29 0.92 21.48
C ALA A 18 2.46 -0.44 22.19
N PRO A 19 2.75 -1.57 21.51
CA PRO A 19 2.99 -2.86 22.15
C PRO A 19 4.23 -2.91 23.06
N LEU A 20 5.11 -1.90 23.03
CA LEU A 20 6.26 -1.79 23.93
C LEU A 20 5.87 -1.29 25.32
N VAL A 21 4.77 -0.55 25.43
CA VAL A 21 4.38 0.17 26.65
C VAL A 21 3.08 -0.38 27.23
N VAL A 22 2.17 -0.86 26.37
CA VAL A 22 0.83 -1.31 26.78
C VAL A 22 0.51 -2.65 26.11
N LYS A 23 -0.23 -3.51 26.80
CA LYS A 23 -0.82 -4.71 26.18
C LYS A 23 -1.92 -4.27 25.21
N VAL A 24 -1.64 -4.37 23.92
CA VAL A 24 -2.59 -4.09 22.85
C VAL A 24 -3.13 -5.41 22.30
N ASP A 25 -4.42 -5.46 21.98
CA ASP A 25 -4.99 -6.60 21.27
C ASP A 25 -4.26 -6.77 19.92
N PRO A 26 -3.63 -7.93 19.65
CA PRO A 26 -2.85 -8.14 18.44
C PRO A 26 -3.69 -8.05 17.16
N ASN A 27 -4.92 -8.54 17.18
CA ASN A 27 -5.82 -8.51 16.02
C ASN A 27 -6.21 -7.07 15.68
N LEU A 28 -6.55 -6.28 16.70
CA LEU A 28 -6.86 -4.86 16.51
C LEU A 28 -5.63 -4.09 15.99
N ASN A 29 -4.45 -4.37 16.55
CA ASN A 29 -3.22 -3.71 16.13
C ASN A 29 -2.86 -4.02 14.68
N VAL A 30 -3.07 -5.27 14.24
CA VAL A 30 -2.89 -5.71 12.85
C VAL A 30 -3.80 -4.91 11.91
N VAL A 31 -5.10 -4.84 12.19
CA VAL A 31 -6.05 -4.11 11.33
C VAL A 31 -5.68 -2.64 11.27
N LEU A 32 -5.49 -1.99 12.42
CA LEU A 32 -5.21 -0.57 12.47
C LEU A 32 -3.90 -0.23 11.77
N THR A 33 -2.85 -1.04 11.95
CA THR A 33 -1.55 -0.83 11.30
C THR A 33 -1.67 -0.99 9.79
N ALA A 34 -2.34 -2.05 9.31
CA ALA A 34 -2.52 -2.30 7.89
C ALA A 34 -3.36 -1.19 7.22
N CYS A 35 -4.48 -0.80 7.83
CA CYS A 35 -5.33 0.29 7.36
C CYS A 35 -4.57 1.62 7.29
N LEU A 36 -3.83 2.00 8.33
CA LEU A 36 -3.02 3.23 8.33
C LEU A 36 -1.92 3.19 7.28
N THR A 37 -1.30 2.04 7.08
CA THR A 37 -0.23 1.85 6.09
C THR A 37 -0.75 2.00 4.67
N VAL A 38 -1.88 1.36 4.34
CA VAL A 38 -2.54 1.54 3.04
C VAL A 38 -2.98 2.99 2.87
N PHE A 39 -3.56 3.61 3.89
CA PHE A 39 -3.99 5.00 3.84
C PHE A 39 -2.82 5.95 3.55
N VAL A 40 -1.72 5.86 4.32
CA VAL A 40 -0.51 6.66 4.08
C VAL A 40 0.06 6.41 2.68
N GLY A 41 0.19 5.14 2.29
CA GLY A 41 0.69 4.74 0.97
C GLY A 41 -0.14 5.33 -0.17
N CYS A 42 -1.47 5.26 -0.08
CA CYS A 42 -2.37 5.84 -1.08
C CYS A 42 -2.18 7.35 -1.20
N TYR A 43 -2.14 8.07 -0.08
CA TYR A 43 -1.98 9.53 -0.09
C TYR A 43 -0.61 9.98 -0.60
N ARG A 44 0.46 9.22 -0.37
CA ARG A 44 1.79 9.47 -0.94
C ARG A 44 1.89 9.16 -2.43
N SER A 45 1.18 8.11 -2.85
CA SER A 45 1.07 7.68 -4.24
C SER A 45 0.48 8.76 -5.16
N VAL A 46 -0.31 9.69 -4.61
CA VAL A 46 -0.78 10.89 -5.33
C VAL A 46 0.27 11.99 -5.22
N LYS A 47 1.17 12.08 -6.19
CA LYS A 47 2.07 13.22 -6.31
C LYS A 47 1.25 14.45 -6.74
N PRO A 48 1.35 15.61 -6.05
CA PRO A 48 0.80 16.83 -6.60
C PRO A 48 1.49 17.13 -7.93
N THR A 49 0.73 17.61 -8.92
CA THR A 49 1.28 18.24 -10.13
C THR A 49 2.48 19.11 -9.75
N PRO A 50 3.60 19.01 -10.48
CA PRO A 50 4.79 19.76 -10.12
C PRO A 50 4.45 21.26 -10.05
N PRO A 51 4.98 22.00 -9.06
CA PRO A 51 4.94 23.45 -9.15
C PRO A 51 5.68 23.85 -10.44
N SER A 52 5.05 24.67 -11.27
CA SER A 52 5.69 25.38 -12.37
C SER A 52 6.80 26.25 -11.79
N ASN A 53 8.02 25.72 -11.75
CA ASN A 53 9.25 26.46 -11.48
C ASN A 53 10.33 25.85 -12.37
N ASP A 54 10.43 26.42 -13.56
CA ASP A 54 11.65 26.85 -14.24
C ASP A 54 12.93 26.08 -13.87
N ASN A 55 13.21 25.04 -14.65
CA ASN A 55 14.50 24.74 -15.29
C ASN A 55 14.48 23.26 -15.69
N PHE A 56 13.87 22.97 -16.83
CA PHE A 56 13.99 21.67 -17.48
C PHE A 56 15.19 21.75 -18.43
N PRO A 57 16.33 21.09 -18.16
CA PRO A 57 17.29 20.84 -19.22
C PRO A 57 16.67 19.77 -20.12
N SER A 58 16.22 20.21 -21.28
CA SER A 58 15.83 19.35 -22.39
C SER A 58 17.04 18.58 -22.88
N THR A 59 17.17 17.29 -22.56
CA THR A 59 17.98 16.36 -23.36
C THR A 59 17.57 14.91 -23.16
N VAL A 60 17.18 14.24 -24.25
CA VAL A 60 17.11 12.77 -24.33
C VAL A 60 18.37 12.30 -25.05
N SER A 61 19.22 11.52 -24.39
CA SER A 61 19.96 10.38 -25.00
C SER A 61 20.79 9.65 -23.93
N TYR A 62 21.05 8.37 -24.21
CA TYR A 62 21.39 7.30 -23.27
C TYR A 62 22.82 7.35 -22.71
N THR A 63 22.97 6.82 -21.49
CA THR A 63 24.22 6.38 -20.81
C THR A 63 25.04 7.46 -20.09
N ALA A 64 24.65 7.73 -18.85
CA ALA A 64 25.55 7.80 -17.69
C ALA A 64 24.67 7.62 -16.44
N VAL A 65 25.01 6.68 -15.56
CA VAL A 65 24.42 6.65 -14.23
C VAL A 65 25.04 7.84 -13.48
N GLU A 66 24.50 9.03 -13.66
CA GLU A 66 24.83 10.18 -12.84
C GLU A 66 24.20 9.94 -11.47
N ILE A 67 25.00 9.38 -10.56
CA ILE A 67 24.61 9.27 -9.17
C ILE A 67 24.75 10.66 -8.54
N GLU A 68 23.77 11.53 -8.80
CA GLU A 68 23.64 12.81 -8.09
C GLU A 68 23.15 12.53 -6.66
N PHE A 69 24.09 12.31 -5.75
CA PHE A 69 23.77 12.24 -4.33
C PHE A 69 23.33 13.61 -3.82
N THR A 70 22.03 13.78 -3.64
CA THR A 70 21.51 14.96 -2.97
C THR A 70 22.01 14.97 -1.52
N LYS A 71 22.42 16.13 -0.98
CA LYS A 71 22.90 16.26 0.41
C LYS A 71 21.95 15.60 1.43
N SER A 72 20.64 15.68 1.17
CA SER A 72 19.60 15.04 1.98
C SER A 72 19.66 13.50 1.99
N GLN A 73 20.07 12.86 0.88
CA GLN A 73 20.20 11.41 0.80
C GLN A 73 21.39 10.92 1.63
N ILE A 74 22.52 11.63 1.59
CA ILE A 74 23.71 11.29 2.38
C ILE A 74 23.41 11.43 3.88
N VAL A 75 22.75 12.51 4.29
CA VAL A 75 22.36 12.73 5.69
C VAL A 75 21.36 11.66 6.17
N ALA A 76 20.44 11.22 5.32
CA ALA A 76 19.48 10.16 5.65
C ALA A 76 20.10 8.74 5.65
N ALA A 77 21.15 8.51 4.84
CA ALA A 77 21.81 7.22 4.74
C ALA A 77 22.56 6.82 6.01
N ILE A 78 23.10 7.79 6.76
CA ILE A 78 23.86 7.55 8.00
C ILE A 78 22.98 6.87 9.08
N PRO A 79 21.85 7.44 9.53
CA PRO A 79 20.97 6.78 10.50
C PRO A 79 20.32 5.52 9.92
N GLY A 80 20.01 5.49 8.61
CA GLY A 80 19.46 4.30 7.94
C GLY A 80 20.42 3.10 7.99
N THR A 81 21.71 3.33 7.75
CA THR A 81 22.75 2.29 7.82
C THR A 81 22.90 1.76 9.24
N PHE A 82 22.90 2.65 10.24
CA PHE A 82 22.96 2.24 11.64
C PHE A 82 21.74 1.40 12.05
N PHE A 83 20.54 1.79 11.61
CA PHE A 83 19.31 1.05 11.85
C PHE A 83 19.33 -0.33 11.19
N CYS A 84 19.78 -0.43 9.94
CA CYS A 84 19.93 -1.71 9.22
C CYS A 84 20.99 -2.62 9.88
N ALA A 85 22.10 -2.06 10.36
CA ALA A 85 23.11 -2.83 11.09
C ALA A 85 22.57 -3.37 12.43
N TRP A 86 21.75 -2.58 13.13
CA TRP A 86 21.05 -3.03 14.33
C TRP A 86 20.04 -4.15 14.04
N TYR A 87 19.27 -4.02 12.96
CA TYR A 87 18.38 -5.08 12.49
C TYR A 87 19.14 -6.38 12.19
N ALA A 88 20.24 -6.30 11.45
CA ALA A 88 21.07 -7.47 11.12
C ALA A 88 21.63 -8.18 12.36
N SER A 89 21.95 -7.42 13.41
CA SER A 89 22.55 -7.96 14.64
C SER A 89 21.53 -8.53 15.62
N LYS A 90 20.35 -7.90 15.77
CA LYS A 90 19.35 -8.27 16.80
C LYS A 90 18.11 -8.98 16.24
N LYS A 91 17.83 -8.87 14.94
CA LYS A 91 16.59 -9.32 14.29
C LYS A 91 15.33 -8.97 15.11
N HIS A 92 15.33 -7.78 15.71
CA HIS A 92 14.27 -7.38 16.63
C HIS A 92 12.94 -7.24 15.89
N TRP A 93 11.85 -7.75 16.45
CA TRP A 93 10.51 -7.74 15.82
C TRP A 93 10.05 -6.32 15.44
N LEU A 94 10.36 -5.32 16.28
CA LEU A 94 10.06 -3.92 16.00
C LEU A 94 10.79 -3.41 14.76
N ALA A 95 12.08 -3.71 14.63
CA ALA A 95 12.89 -3.32 13.48
C ALA A 95 12.35 -3.96 12.19
N ASN A 96 11.99 -5.23 12.27
CA ASN A 96 11.33 -5.97 11.19
C ASN A 96 10.02 -5.28 10.75
N ASN A 97 9.18 -4.88 11.71
CA ASN A 97 7.91 -4.21 11.40
C ASN A 97 8.14 -2.83 10.77
N ILE A 98 9.07 -2.03 11.31
CA ILE A 98 9.39 -0.71 10.73
C ILE A 98 9.86 -0.86 9.27
N LEU A 99 10.75 -1.81 8.99
CA LEU A 99 11.20 -2.09 7.61
C LEU A 99 10.05 -2.59 6.73
N GLY A 100 9.25 -3.53 7.22
CA GLY A 100 8.09 -4.06 6.49
C GLY A 100 7.10 -2.95 6.13
N LEU A 101 6.75 -2.08 7.08
CA LEU A 101 5.87 -0.96 6.83
C LEU A 101 6.45 0.06 5.84
N ALA A 102 7.76 0.34 5.94
CA ALA A 102 8.44 1.19 4.97
C ALA A 102 8.36 0.61 3.56
N PHE A 103 8.60 -0.70 3.39
CA PHE A 103 8.45 -1.38 2.10
C PHE A 103 7.00 -1.38 1.61
N CYS A 104 6.01 -1.53 2.49
CA CYS A 104 4.61 -1.43 2.12
C CYS A 104 4.24 -0.05 1.57
N ILE A 105 4.60 1.00 2.31
CA ILE A 105 4.32 2.39 1.90
C ILE A 105 5.02 2.68 0.58
N GLN A 106 6.30 2.30 0.45
CA GLN A 106 7.08 2.52 -0.76
C GLN A 106 6.51 1.74 -1.95
N GLY A 107 6.07 0.49 -1.73
CA GLY A 107 5.44 -0.34 -2.74
C GLY A 107 4.13 0.26 -3.25
N ILE A 108 3.25 0.72 -2.34
CA ILE A 108 2.00 1.38 -2.72
C ILE A 108 2.25 2.74 -3.41
N GLU A 109 3.31 3.44 -3.01
CA GLU A 109 3.71 4.72 -3.62
C GLU A 109 4.20 4.57 -5.05
N MET A 110 5.13 3.64 -5.29
CA MET A 110 5.83 3.50 -6.58
C MET A 110 5.10 2.63 -7.59
N LEU A 111 4.39 1.59 -7.13
CA LEU A 111 3.73 0.67 -8.04
C LEU A 111 2.41 1.26 -8.53
N SER A 112 2.16 1.08 -9.81
CA SER A 112 0.98 1.57 -10.52
C SER A 112 0.42 0.46 -11.36
N LEU A 113 -0.90 0.24 -11.29
CA LEU A 113 -1.58 -0.79 -12.06
C LEU A 113 -1.94 -0.32 -13.49
N GLY A 114 -1.84 0.98 -13.76
CA GLY A 114 -2.18 1.59 -15.04
C GLY A 114 -3.68 1.75 -15.23
N SER A 115 -4.45 0.68 -15.07
CA SER A 115 -5.91 0.68 -15.25
C SER A 115 -6.63 -0.27 -14.29
N PHE A 116 -7.90 0.03 -14.00
CA PHE A 116 -8.74 -0.82 -13.16
C PHE A 116 -8.97 -2.21 -13.76
N LYS A 117 -8.90 -2.36 -15.09
CA LYS A 117 -9.00 -3.67 -15.75
C LYS A 117 -7.83 -4.57 -15.38
N THR A 118 -6.61 -4.06 -15.53
CA THR A 118 -5.37 -4.77 -15.17
C THR A 118 -5.36 -5.08 -13.67
N GLY A 119 -5.77 -4.12 -12.84
CA GLY A 119 -5.92 -4.32 -11.40
C GLY A 119 -6.90 -5.42 -11.02
N ALA A 120 -8.08 -5.43 -11.65
CA ALA A 120 -9.10 -6.46 -11.38
C ALA A 120 -8.63 -7.85 -11.82
N ILE A 121 -7.95 -7.97 -12.97
CA ILE A 121 -7.39 -9.25 -13.45
C ILE A 121 -6.30 -9.75 -12.50
N LEU A 122 -5.39 -8.87 -12.07
CA LEU A 122 -4.32 -9.22 -11.13
C LEU A 122 -4.91 -9.72 -9.79
N LEU A 123 -5.87 -8.98 -9.22
CA LEU A 123 -6.51 -9.37 -7.97
C LEU A 123 -7.32 -10.66 -8.10
N ALA A 124 -8.03 -10.86 -9.20
CA ALA A 124 -8.76 -12.10 -9.46
C ALA A 124 -7.80 -13.30 -9.60
N GLY A 125 -6.69 -13.14 -10.31
CA GLY A 125 -5.66 -14.17 -10.41
C GLY A 125 -5.06 -14.52 -9.06
N LEU A 126 -4.78 -13.52 -8.22
CA LEU A 126 -4.22 -13.72 -6.90
C LEU A 126 -5.23 -14.36 -5.92
N PHE A 127 -6.51 -14.02 -6.03
CA PHE A 127 -7.60 -14.68 -5.31
C PHE A 127 -7.65 -16.18 -5.60
N VAL A 128 -7.58 -16.57 -6.89
CA VAL A 128 -7.56 -17.99 -7.28
C VAL A 128 -6.26 -18.66 -6.83
N TYR A 129 -5.13 -17.98 -6.95
CA TYR A 129 -3.83 -18.47 -6.49
C TYR A 129 -3.85 -18.81 -4.99
N ASP A 130 -4.36 -17.91 -4.14
CA ASP A 130 -4.38 -18.09 -2.69
C ASP A 130 -5.29 -19.27 -2.29
N ILE A 131 -6.45 -19.41 -2.95
CA ILE A 131 -7.35 -20.55 -2.75
C ILE A 131 -6.69 -21.87 -3.14
N PHE A 132 -6.06 -21.92 -4.32
CA PHE A 132 -5.42 -23.12 -4.82
C PHE A 132 -4.30 -23.60 -3.88
N TRP A 133 -3.41 -22.70 -3.47
CA TRP A 133 -2.27 -23.06 -2.64
C TRP A 133 -2.64 -23.38 -1.19
N VAL A 134 -3.67 -22.74 -0.63
CA VAL A 134 -4.05 -22.95 0.76
C VAL A 134 -4.97 -24.16 0.94
N PHE A 135 -5.94 -24.39 0.05
CA PHE A 135 -6.92 -25.46 0.22
C PHE A 135 -6.61 -26.75 -0.54
N PHE A 136 -5.94 -26.67 -1.70
CA PHE A 136 -5.76 -27.83 -2.58
C PHE A 136 -4.37 -28.47 -2.51
N THR A 137 -3.39 -27.82 -1.87
CA THR A 137 -2.01 -28.32 -1.80
C THR A 137 -1.50 -28.40 -0.35
N PRO A 138 -0.94 -29.53 0.12
CA PRO A 138 -0.37 -29.64 1.47
C PRO A 138 1.04 -28.98 1.61
N VAL A 139 1.30 -27.89 0.88
CA VAL A 139 2.61 -27.20 0.85
C VAL A 139 2.72 -26.07 1.89
N MET A 140 1.59 -25.62 2.49
CA MET A 140 1.59 -24.57 3.50
C MET A 140 2.34 -24.96 4.79
N VAL A 141 2.57 -26.25 5.06
CA VAL A 141 3.20 -26.73 6.30
C VAL A 141 4.71 -27.03 6.14
N SER A 142 5.25 -27.05 4.91
CA SER A 142 6.66 -27.43 4.66
C SER A 142 7.60 -26.27 4.30
N VAL A 143 7.09 -25.14 3.80
CA VAL A 143 7.92 -23.98 3.37
C VAL A 143 8.09 -22.92 4.46
N ALA A 144 7.29 -22.98 5.53
CA ALA A 144 7.35 -22.04 6.64
C ALA A 144 8.61 -22.15 7.52
N LYS A 145 9.51 -23.11 7.26
CA LYS A 145 10.70 -23.38 8.11
C LYS A 145 12.02 -22.72 7.68
N SER A 146 12.10 -22.04 6.53
CA SER A 146 13.42 -21.72 5.95
C SER A 146 13.65 -20.26 5.50
N PHE A 147 12.79 -19.30 5.84
CA PHE A 147 12.99 -17.90 5.42
C PHE A 147 12.77 -16.88 6.55
N ASP A 148 13.87 -16.47 7.20
CA ASP A 148 13.99 -15.34 8.13
C ASP A 148 14.30 -14.04 7.38
N ALA A 149 13.42 -13.62 6.48
CA ALA A 149 13.51 -12.31 5.82
C ALA A 149 12.33 -11.42 6.26
N PRO A 150 12.48 -10.08 6.24
CA PRO A 150 11.43 -9.14 6.61
C PRO A 150 10.30 -9.10 5.56
N ILE A 151 9.58 -10.20 5.43
CA ILE A 151 8.50 -10.45 4.47
C ILE A 151 7.12 -10.39 5.19
N LYS A 152 7.12 -10.34 6.53
CA LYS A 152 5.91 -10.44 7.37
C LYS A 152 5.95 -9.42 8.50
N LEU A 153 4.80 -8.83 8.85
CA LEU A 153 4.63 -8.08 10.09
C LEU A 153 4.39 -9.05 11.24
N LEU A 154 5.04 -8.78 12.38
CA LEU A 154 5.03 -9.63 13.57
C LEU A 154 4.55 -8.81 14.76
N PHE A 155 3.35 -9.11 15.28
CA PHE A 155 2.83 -8.46 16.48
C PHE A 155 2.86 -9.43 17.65
N PRO A 156 3.56 -9.10 18.76
CA PRO A 156 3.64 -9.98 19.91
C PRO A 156 2.25 -10.23 20.49
N THR A 157 1.93 -11.50 20.75
CA THR A 157 0.65 -11.95 21.31
C THR A 157 0.86 -12.45 22.74
N ALA A 158 -0.18 -12.37 23.57
CA ALA A 158 -0.14 -12.84 24.96
C ALA A 158 -0.17 -14.38 25.11
N ASP A 159 -0.27 -15.10 23.99
CA ASP A 159 -0.39 -16.56 23.93
C ASP A 159 0.97 -17.20 23.68
N ALA A 160 1.40 -18.09 24.60
CA ALA A 160 2.69 -18.78 24.54
C ALA A 160 2.79 -19.77 23.37
N ALA A 161 1.67 -20.25 22.83
CA ALA A 161 1.64 -21.19 21.70
C ALA A 161 1.74 -20.50 20.33
N ARG A 162 1.36 -19.22 20.25
CA ARG A 162 1.43 -18.38 19.04
C ARG A 162 1.99 -17.00 19.42
N PRO A 163 3.31 -16.89 19.68
CA PRO A 163 3.89 -15.67 20.25
C PRO A 163 3.77 -14.45 19.33
N PHE A 164 3.49 -14.63 18.04
CA PHE A 164 3.33 -13.53 17.08
C PHE A 164 2.12 -13.74 16.17
N SER A 165 1.31 -12.69 16.01
CA SER A 165 0.35 -12.56 14.92
C SER A 165 1.09 -12.14 13.65
N MET A 166 0.88 -12.87 12.56
CA MET A 166 1.60 -12.72 11.29
C MET A 166 0.66 -12.15 10.23
N LEU A 167 1.09 -11.06 9.57
CA LEU A 167 0.42 -10.53 8.38
C LEU A 167 1.42 -10.46 7.22
N GLY A 168 1.04 -10.98 6.05
CA GLY A 168 1.85 -10.92 4.85
C GLY A 168 1.93 -9.50 4.31
N LEU A 169 3.13 -9.02 3.97
CA LEU A 169 3.29 -7.70 3.34
C LEU A 169 2.53 -7.63 2.00
N GLY A 170 2.45 -8.74 1.26
CA GLY A 170 1.68 -8.85 0.02
C GLY A 170 0.19 -8.57 0.19
N ASP A 171 -0.39 -8.96 1.32
CA ASP A 171 -1.83 -8.77 1.61
C ASP A 171 -2.18 -7.31 1.94
N ILE A 172 -1.17 -6.51 2.25
CA ILE A 172 -1.29 -5.06 2.44
C ILE A 172 -1.04 -4.35 1.12
N VAL A 173 0.09 -4.65 0.46
CA VAL A 173 0.54 -3.93 -0.72
C VAL A 173 -0.37 -4.17 -1.91
N ILE A 174 -0.76 -5.42 -2.19
CA ILE A 174 -1.47 -5.76 -3.43
C ILE A 174 -2.91 -5.21 -3.47
N PRO A 175 -3.72 -5.35 -2.41
CA PRO A 175 -4.98 -4.62 -2.33
C PRO A 175 -4.76 -3.10 -2.22
N GLY A 176 -3.69 -2.67 -1.53
CA GLY A 176 -3.34 -1.27 -1.33
C GLY A 176 -3.06 -0.51 -2.63
N ILE A 177 -2.36 -1.10 -3.61
CA ILE A 177 -2.12 -0.49 -4.92
C ILE A 177 -3.42 -0.29 -5.70
N PHE A 178 -4.41 -1.17 -5.54
CA PHE A 178 -5.72 -1.02 -6.17
C PHE A 178 -6.56 0.07 -5.48
N VAL A 179 -6.49 0.18 -4.16
CA VAL A 179 -7.11 1.30 -3.41
C VAL A 179 -6.44 2.64 -3.79
N ALA A 180 -5.13 2.65 -4.01
CA ALA A 180 -4.39 3.84 -4.46
C ALA A 180 -4.82 4.26 -5.88
N LEU A 181 -5.08 3.31 -6.77
CA LEU A 181 -5.64 3.58 -8.10
C LEU A 181 -7.02 4.26 -8.01
N ALA A 182 -7.88 3.85 -7.05
CA ALA A 182 -9.16 4.51 -6.78
C ALA A 182 -8.98 5.98 -6.33
N LEU A 183 -7.96 6.26 -5.51
CA LEU A 183 -7.64 7.63 -5.12
C LEU A 183 -7.11 8.46 -6.29
N ARG A 184 -6.25 7.91 -7.13
CA ARG A 184 -5.75 8.59 -8.33
C ARG A 184 -6.88 8.89 -9.32
N PHE A 185 -7.86 7.99 -9.45
CA PHE A 185 -9.07 8.23 -10.24
C PHE A 185 -9.96 9.35 -9.67
N ASP A 186 -10.13 9.42 -8.35
CA ASP A 186 -10.85 10.52 -7.72
C ASP A 186 -10.16 11.87 -7.99
N VAL A 187 -8.83 11.90 -7.86
CA VAL A 187 -8.01 13.10 -8.05
C VAL A 187 -8.05 13.57 -9.50
N SER A 188 -7.98 12.66 -10.48
CA SER A 188 -8.06 13.00 -11.90
C SER A 188 -9.41 13.61 -12.30
N ARG A 189 -10.47 13.33 -11.53
CA ARG A 189 -11.82 13.90 -11.71
C ARG A 189 -12.10 15.13 -10.84
N GLY A 190 -11.10 15.60 -10.07
CA GLY A 190 -11.26 16.69 -9.11
C GLY A 190 -12.21 16.36 -7.95
N LYS A 191 -12.54 15.08 -7.73
CA LYS A 191 -13.43 14.63 -6.64
C LYS A 191 -12.62 14.37 -5.36
N LYS A 192 -13.20 14.70 -4.20
CA LYS A 192 -12.54 14.50 -2.89
C LYS A 192 -12.71 13.07 -2.39
N GLY A 193 -11.97 12.13 -2.99
CA GLY A 193 -11.77 10.77 -2.45
C GLY A 193 -13.06 9.96 -2.31
N GLN A 194 -13.96 10.03 -3.28
CA GLN A 194 -15.27 9.36 -3.21
C GLN A 194 -15.12 7.85 -3.44
N TYR A 195 -14.45 7.45 -4.52
CA TYR A 195 -14.17 6.05 -4.85
C TYR A 195 -13.12 5.44 -3.94
N PHE A 196 -12.12 6.22 -3.54
CA PHE A 196 -11.13 5.85 -2.54
C PHE A 196 -11.79 5.45 -1.22
N LYS A 197 -12.72 6.25 -0.69
CA LYS A 197 -13.42 5.91 0.55
C LYS A 197 -14.17 4.58 0.44
N SER A 198 -14.82 4.33 -0.69
CA SER A 198 -15.52 3.05 -0.91
C SER A 198 -14.54 1.87 -0.96
N ALA A 199 -13.47 1.98 -1.76
CA ALA A 199 -12.46 0.93 -1.88
C ALA A 199 -11.71 0.68 -0.55
N PHE A 200 -11.39 1.75 0.19
CA PHE A 200 -10.73 1.68 1.49
C PHE A 200 -11.65 1.08 2.58
N LEU A 201 -12.96 1.36 2.51
CA LEU A 201 -13.95 0.71 3.35
C LEU A 201 -14.02 -0.79 3.03
N GLY A 202 -14.07 -1.17 1.75
CA GLY A 202 -14.02 -2.57 1.32
C GLY A 202 -12.76 -3.29 1.81
N TYR A 203 -11.60 -2.63 1.77
CA TYR A 203 -10.34 -3.15 2.32
C TYR A 203 -10.43 -3.41 3.83
N THR A 204 -10.96 -2.43 4.58
CA THR A 204 -11.11 -2.53 6.04
C THR A 204 -12.10 -3.62 6.42
N VAL A 205 -13.25 -3.71 5.73
CA VAL A 205 -14.24 -4.77 5.94
C VAL A 205 -13.63 -6.14 5.63
N GLY A 206 -12.89 -6.27 4.53
CA GLY A 206 -12.19 -7.49 4.17
C GLY A 206 -11.20 -7.93 5.26
N LEU A 207 -10.37 -7.02 5.77
CA LEU A 207 -9.43 -7.31 6.86
C LEU A 207 -10.12 -7.68 8.19
N VAL A 208 -11.24 -7.05 8.52
CA VAL A 208 -11.98 -7.43 9.73
C VAL A 208 -12.58 -8.82 9.54
N LEU A 209 -13.12 -9.10 8.35
CA LEU A 209 -13.68 -10.41 8.01
C LEU A 209 -12.64 -11.52 8.08
N THR A 210 -11.40 -11.31 7.58
CA THR A 210 -10.32 -12.30 7.70
C THR A 210 -10.10 -12.69 9.16
N ILE A 211 -10.01 -11.70 10.06
CA ILE A 211 -9.77 -11.92 11.49
C ILE A 211 -10.95 -12.62 12.15
N VAL A 212 -12.18 -12.19 11.87
CA VAL A 212 -13.39 -12.81 12.43
C VAL A 212 -13.45 -14.29 12.04
N VAL A 213 -13.20 -14.62 10.77
CA VAL A 213 -13.27 -16.01 10.31
C VAL A 213 -12.10 -16.83 10.88
N MET A 214 -10.87 -16.30 10.91
CA MET A 214 -9.75 -16.98 11.54
C MET A 214 -10.01 -17.27 13.03
N ASN A 215 -10.63 -16.33 13.75
CA ASN A 215 -10.98 -16.52 15.16
C ASN A 215 -12.11 -17.54 15.35
N TRP A 216 -13.04 -17.65 14.40
CA TRP A 216 -14.12 -18.65 14.47
C TRP A 216 -13.62 -20.07 14.18
N PHE A 217 -12.84 -20.24 13.12
CA PHE A 217 -12.37 -21.55 12.65
C PHE A 217 -11.06 -22.00 13.31
N GLN A 218 -10.39 -21.13 14.07
CA GLN A 218 -9.09 -21.38 14.73
C GLN A 218 -7.98 -21.88 13.80
N ALA A 219 -8.18 -21.71 12.48
CA ALA A 219 -7.31 -22.12 11.41
C ALA A 219 -6.86 -20.90 10.59
N ALA A 220 -5.61 -20.91 10.13
CA ALA A 220 -5.12 -19.89 9.23
C ALA A 220 -5.83 -20.01 7.87
N GLN A 221 -6.29 -18.87 7.35
CA GLN A 221 -7.00 -18.79 6.10
C GLN A 221 -6.35 -17.76 5.17
N PRO A 222 -6.52 -17.91 3.84
CA PRO A 222 -5.96 -16.98 2.88
C PRO A 222 -6.58 -15.59 3.07
N ALA A 223 -5.77 -14.56 3.35
CA ALA A 223 -6.30 -13.23 3.65
C ALA A 223 -6.98 -12.59 2.43
N LEU A 224 -6.42 -12.85 1.23
CA LEU A 224 -6.91 -12.28 -0.01
C LEU A 224 -8.27 -12.84 -0.43
N LEU A 225 -8.64 -14.02 0.08
CA LEU A 225 -9.97 -14.62 -0.08
C LEU A 225 -11.08 -13.64 0.31
N TYR A 226 -10.86 -12.83 1.34
CA TYR A 226 -11.86 -11.91 1.89
C TYR A 226 -11.63 -10.47 1.44
N ILE A 227 -10.36 -10.05 1.33
CA ILE A 227 -10.01 -8.68 0.95
C ILE A 227 -10.36 -8.40 -0.51
N VAL A 228 -10.00 -9.29 -1.44
CA VAL A 228 -10.21 -9.07 -2.89
C VAL A 228 -11.68 -8.85 -3.25
N PRO A 229 -12.62 -9.78 -2.91
CA PRO A 229 -14.02 -9.58 -3.25
C PRO A 229 -14.63 -8.36 -2.55
N SER A 230 -14.16 -8.04 -1.33
CA SER A 230 -14.65 -6.88 -0.59
C SER A 230 -14.20 -5.55 -1.25
N VAL A 231 -12.92 -5.41 -1.59
CA VAL A 231 -12.40 -4.19 -2.24
C VAL A 231 -13.03 -3.97 -3.61
N ILE A 232 -13.06 -5.00 -4.46
CA ILE A 232 -13.65 -4.90 -5.80
C ILE A 232 -15.16 -4.71 -5.69
N GLY A 233 -15.83 -5.45 -4.81
CA GLY A 233 -17.28 -5.39 -4.63
C GLY A 233 -17.78 -4.03 -4.16
N PHE A 234 -17.15 -3.44 -3.13
CA PHE A 234 -17.52 -2.11 -2.65
C PHE A 234 -17.26 -1.02 -3.69
N LEU A 235 -16.14 -1.10 -4.41
CA LEU A 235 -15.85 -0.15 -5.48
C LEU A 235 -16.88 -0.29 -6.63
N ALA A 236 -17.13 -1.52 -7.09
CA ALA A 236 -18.07 -1.81 -8.16
C ALA A 236 -19.49 -1.38 -7.80
N ALA A 237 -19.97 -1.70 -6.60
CA ALA A 237 -21.29 -1.30 -6.12
C ALA A 237 -21.45 0.22 -6.12
N HIS A 238 -20.45 0.94 -5.62
CA HIS A 238 -20.46 2.41 -5.60
C HIS A 238 -20.38 3.02 -7.01
N CYS A 239 -19.64 2.40 -7.94
CA CYS A 239 -19.62 2.83 -9.35
C CYS A 239 -20.93 2.59 -10.07
N ILE A 240 -21.59 1.45 -9.82
CA ILE A 240 -22.90 1.13 -10.39
C ILE A 240 -23.94 2.11 -9.86
N TRP A 241 -23.92 2.40 -8.56
CA TRP A 241 -24.84 3.36 -7.93
C TRP A 241 -24.71 4.78 -8.51
N ASN A 242 -23.49 5.22 -8.82
CA ASN A 242 -23.24 6.55 -9.38
C ASN A 242 -23.27 6.61 -10.92
N GLY A 243 -23.42 5.47 -11.62
CA GLY A 243 -23.37 5.41 -13.08
C GLY A 243 -21.99 5.67 -13.71
N ASP A 244 -20.91 5.70 -12.91
CA ASP A 244 -19.55 6.06 -13.34
C ASP A 244 -18.73 4.83 -13.83
N VAL A 245 -19.40 3.73 -14.22
CA VAL A 245 -18.75 2.48 -14.65
C VAL A 245 -17.89 2.66 -15.91
N LYS A 246 -18.41 3.38 -16.92
CA LYS A 246 -17.67 3.62 -18.18
C LYS A 246 -16.42 4.49 -17.94
N PRO A 247 -16.50 5.63 -17.23
CA PRO A 247 -15.31 6.39 -16.83
C PRO A 247 -14.28 5.57 -16.06
N LEU A 248 -14.72 4.72 -15.12
CA LEU A 248 -13.80 3.91 -14.33
C LEU A 248 -13.07 2.87 -15.18
N LEU A 249 -13.78 2.16 -16.08
CA LEU A 249 -13.16 1.16 -16.96
C LEU A 249 -12.32 1.78 -18.09
N ALA A 250 -12.58 3.03 -18.44
CA ALA A 250 -11.78 3.77 -19.42
C ALA A 250 -10.55 4.45 -18.79
N PHE A 251 -10.45 4.49 -17.46
CA PHE A 251 -9.35 5.13 -16.78
C PHE A 251 -8.02 4.41 -17.05
N ASP A 252 -7.04 5.22 -17.43
CA ASP A 252 -5.67 4.85 -17.71
C ASP A 252 -4.74 5.95 -17.18
N GLU A 253 -3.88 5.58 -16.23
CA GLU A 253 -2.95 6.49 -15.58
C GLU A 253 -1.94 7.07 -16.58
N SER A 254 -1.52 6.29 -17.60
CA SER A 254 -0.54 6.74 -18.60
C SER A 254 -1.10 7.85 -19.49
N LYS A 255 -2.38 7.74 -19.89
CA LYS A 255 -3.06 8.74 -20.71
C LYS A 255 -3.34 10.02 -19.92
N THR A 256 -3.69 9.87 -18.65
CA THR A 256 -4.00 11.02 -17.78
C THR A 256 -2.74 11.86 -17.50
N ALA A 257 -1.58 11.22 -17.32
CA ALA A 257 -0.30 11.90 -17.15
C ALA A 257 0.07 12.74 -18.39
N ALA A 258 -0.05 12.16 -19.59
CA ALA A 258 0.23 12.86 -20.85
C ALA A 258 -0.68 14.09 -21.07
N THR A 259 -1.98 13.98 -20.80
CA THR A 259 -2.91 15.10 -20.93
C THR A 259 -2.64 16.22 -19.91
N SER A 260 -2.20 15.88 -18.70
CA SER A 260 -1.84 16.88 -17.69
C SER A 260 -0.53 17.63 -18.01
N GLU A 261 0.43 16.97 -18.67
CA GLU A 261 1.65 17.60 -19.15
C GLU A 261 1.35 18.57 -20.31
N GLU A 262 0.55 18.15 -21.30
CA GLU A 262 0.12 18.99 -22.43
C GLU A 262 -0.69 20.22 -21.99
N GLU A 263 -1.61 20.09 -21.01
CA GLU A 263 -2.34 21.23 -20.46
C GLU A 263 -1.45 22.20 -19.67
N SER A 264 -0.40 21.67 -19.01
CA SER A 264 0.56 22.49 -18.28
C SER A 264 1.45 23.31 -19.22
N ASP A 265 1.88 22.72 -20.34
CA ASP A 265 2.61 23.44 -21.38
C ASP A 265 1.72 24.48 -22.07
N ALA A 266 0.49 24.12 -22.45
CA ALA A 266 -0.43 25.04 -23.12
C ALA A 266 -0.84 26.26 -22.25
N LYS A 267 -0.92 26.10 -20.92
CA LYS A 267 -1.15 27.21 -19.98
C LYS A 267 0.10 28.07 -19.75
N THR A 268 1.29 27.50 -19.89
CA THR A 268 2.56 28.23 -19.77
C THR A 268 2.77 29.11 -21.00
N THR A 269 2.49 28.62 -22.21
CA THR A 269 2.61 29.41 -23.45
C THR A 269 1.66 30.62 -23.48
N LYS A 270 0.43 30.49 -22.94
CA LYS A 270 -0.55 31.59 -22.90
C LYS A 270 -0.30 32.66 -21.84
N LYS A 271 0.65 32.46 -20.93
CA LYS A 271 1.02 33.46 -19.90
C LYS A 271 2.23 34.32 -20.30
N VAL A 272 2.86 34.03 -21.43
CA VAL A 272 4.08 34.71 -21.91
C VAL A 272 3.78 35.69 -23.06
N GLU A 273 2.53 35.75 -23.54
CA GLU A 273 2.05 36.73 -24.54
C GLU A 273 1.34 37.93 -23.91
#